data_AF-A0A5T0UQJ7-F1
#
_entry.id   AF-A0A5T0UQJ7-F1
#
_cell.length_a   1.000
_cell.length_b   1.000
_cell.length_c   1.000
_cell.angle_alpha   90.00
_cell.angle_beta   90.00
_cell.angle_gamma   90.00
#
_symmetry.space_group_name_H-M   'P 1'
#
loop_
_entity.id
_entity.type
_entity.pdbx_description
1 polymer ?
#
loop_
_entity_poly.entity_id
_entity_poly.type
_entity_poly.pdbx_seq_one_letter_code
_entity_poly.pdbx_strand_id
1 'polypeptide(L)'
;ADTKYSWKNPVNVTTPGEKQGTVVVTYPDGTKDELPVQVKVGTDSDLYTPKGQQVKTEVGKTPNAKNGVSNSQELPVDTKYSWKNPVNVTTPGEKQGTVVVTYPDGTKDELPVQVKV
;
A
#
# COMPACT_ATOMS: atom_id res chain seq x y z
N ALA A 1 31.39 -8.65 13.90
CA ALA A 1 30.71 -8.94 12.63
C ALA A 1 29.22 -8.98 12.92
N ASP A 2 28.38 -8.53 12.00
CA ASP A 2 26.92 -8.52 12.17
C ASP A 2 26.27 -9.73 11.50
N THR A 3 25.08 -10.10 11.96
CA THR A 3 24.25 -11.14 11.33
C THR A 3 23.90 -10.74 9.89
N LYS A 4 24.07 -11.67 8.95
CA LYS A 4 23.77 -11.48 7.53
C LYS A 4 22.59 -12.33 7.09
N TYR A 5 21.83 -11.83 6.13
CA TYR A 5 20.67 -12.51 5.56
C TYR A 5 20.86 -12.65 4.05
N SER A 6 20.54 -13.83 3.52
CA SER A 6 20.60 -14.10 2.07
C SER A 6 19.54 -15.12 1.67
N TRP A 7 19.14 -15.12 0.41
CA TRP A 7 18.30 -16.19 -0.13
C TRP A 7 19.17 -17.41 -0.44
N LYS A 8 18.73 -18.61 -0.02
CA LYS A 8 19.39 -19.87 -0.38
C LYS A 8 19.38 -20.09 -1.89
N ASN A 9 18.22 -19.81 -2.51
CA ASN A 9 18.00 -19.82 -3.95
C ASN A 9 17.19 -18.57 -4.36
N PRO A 10 17.40 -17.99 -5.55
CA PRO A 10 16.55 -16.92 -6.06
C PRO A 10 15.08 -17.36 -6.14
N VAL A 11 14.18 -16.54 -5.61
CA VAL A 11 12.73 -16.77 -5.72
C VAL A 11 12.27 -16.30 -7.10
N ASN A 12 11.51 -17.14 -7.81
CA ASN A 12 10.93 -16.76 -9.09
C ASN A 12 9.77 -15.77 -8.88
N VAL A 13 9.98 -14.51 -9.27
CA VAL A 13 9.02 -13.41 -9.17
C VAL A 13 8.38 -13.02 -10.51
N THR A 14 8.56 -13.81 -11.57
CA THR A 14 7.99 -13.50 -12.91
C THR A 14 6.56 -14.01 -13.08
N THR A 15 6.04 -14.77 -12.12
CA THR A 15 4.69 -15.34 -12.18
C THR A 15 3.96 -15.03 -10.88
N PRO A 16 2.69 -14.59 -10.93
CA PRO A 16 1.89 -14.39 -9.72
C PRO A 16 1.72 -15.66 -8.88
N GLY A 17 1.33 -15.47 -7.63
CA GLY A 17 1.01 -16.51 -6.67
C GLY A 17 1.99 -16.63 -5.51
N GLU A 18 1.72 -17.59 -4.63
CA GLU A 18 2.55 -17.89 -3.47
C GLU A 18 3.77 -18.71 -3.89
N LYS A 19 4.96 -18.24 -3.52
CA LYS A 19 6.25 -18.89 -3.80
C LYS A 19 6.93 -19.22 -2.49
N GLN A 20 7.45 -20.44 -2.36
CA GLN A 20 8.29 -20.80 -1.23
C GLN A 20 9.73 -20.37 -1.50
N GLY A 21 10.37 -19.79 -0.49
CA GLY A 21 11.79 -19.47 -0.50
C GLY A 21 12.44 -19.84 0.84
N THR A 22 13.76 -19.84 0.89
CA THR A 22 14.51 -20.13 2.12
C THR A 22 15.50 -19.01 2.36
N VAL A 23 15.41 -18.38 3.52
CA VAL A 23 16.37 -17.37 3.98
C VAL A 23 17.45 -18.08 4.80
N VAL A 24 18.71 -17.82 4.46
CA VAL A 24 19.88 -18.25 5.23
C VAL A 24 20.33 -17.09 6.12
N VAL A 25 20.26 -17.31 7.43
CA VAL A 25 20.79 -16.41 8.45
C VAL A 25 22.21 -16.85 8.77
N THR A 26 23.18 -15.96 8.66
CA THR A 26 24.59 -16.24 9.01
C THR A 26 25.00 -15.39 10.19
N TYR A 27 25.33 -16.04 11.30
CA TYR A 27 25.72 -15.38 12.56
C TYR A 27 27.19 -14.95 12.55
N PRO A 28 27.60 -14.06 13.47
CA PRO A 28 28.99 -13.60 13.57
C PRO A 28 30.00 -14.71 13.85
N ASP A 29 29.57 -15.80 14.50
CA ASP A 29 30.37 -16.99 14.80
C ASP A 29 30.48 -17.95 13.60
N GLY A 30 29.84 -17.63 12.48
CA GLY A 30 29.83 -18.42 11.25
C GLY A 30 28.77 -19.52 11.21
N THR A 31 28.03 -19.75 12.29
CA THR A 31 26.89 -20.67 12.29
C THR A 31 25.75 -20.15 11.41
N LYS A 32 24.89 -21.06 10.95
CA LYS A 32 23.82 -20.74 10.00
C LYS A 32 22.50 -21.40 10.38
N ASP A 33 21.43 -20.65 10.19
CA ASP A 33 20.05 -21.16 10.23
C ASP A 33 19.37 -20.98 8.87
N GLU A 34 18.49 -21.91 8.53
CA GLU A 34 17.67 -21.86 7.33
C GLU A 34 16.19 -21.73 7.71
N LEU A 35 15.57 -20.65 7.27
CA LEU A 35 14.18 -20.34 7.56
C LEU A 35 13.35 -20.40 6.28
N PRO A 36 12.39 -21.34 6.14
CA PRO A 36 11.45 -21.33 5.05
C PRO A 36 10.49 -20.14 5.21
N VAL A 37 10.26 -19.41 4.13
CA VAL A 37 9.35 -18.26 4.08
C VAL A 37 8.48 -18.34 2.82
N GLN A 38 7.34 -17.67 2.87
CA GLN A 38 6.41 -17.55 1.76
C GLN A 38 6.48 -16.13 1.18
N VAL A 39 6.63 -16.03 -0.14
CA VAL A 39 6.65 -14.78 -0.89
C VAL A 39 5.41 -14.75 -1.78
N LYS A 40 4.54 -13.76 -1.57
CA LYS A 40 3.38 -13.52 -2.47
C LYS A 40 3.83 -12.62 -3.61
N VAL A 41 3.65 -13.08 -4.85
CA VAL A 41 3.94 -12.31 -6.07
C VAL A 41 2.61 -11.91 -6.70
N GLY A 42 2.42 -10.63 -7.01
CA GLY A 42 1.17 -10.10 -7.57
C GLY A 42 1.32 -8.64 -7.95
N THR A 43 0.24 -8.03 -8.42
CA THR A 43 0.18 -6.57 -8.60
C THR A 43 0.05 -5.87 -7.26
N ASP A 44 0.41 -4.59 -7.19
CA ASP A 44 0.29 -3.82 -5.95
C ASP A 44 -1.16 -3.77 -5.47
N SER A 45 -2.13 -3.66 -6.38
CA SER A 45 -3.57 -3.77 -6.05
C SER A 45 -4.01 -5.13 -5.50
N ASP A 46 -3.30 -6.22 -5.80
CA ASP A 46 -3.58 -7.56 -5.23
C ASP A 46 -2.88 -7.78 -3.88
N LEU A 47 -1.82 -7.02 -3.62
CA LEU A 47 -0.95 -7.15 -2.45
C LEU A 47 -1.34 -6.18 -1.34
N TYR A 48 -1.86 -5.01 -1.70
CA TYR A 48 -2.24 -3.94 -0.79
C TYR A 48 -3.74 -3.69 -0.83
N THR A 49 -4.26 -3.13 0.25
CA THR A 49 -5.66 -2.73 0.33
C THR A 49 -5.74 -1.38 1.03
N PRO A 50 -6.17 -0.31 0.34
CA PRO A 50 -6.26 1.00 0.94
C PRO A 50 -7.45 1.05 1.89
N LYS A 51 -7.27 1.73 3.02
CA LYS A 51 -8.30 1.87 4.05
C LYS A 51 -8.80 3.31 4.09
N GLY A 52 -10.11 3.47 3.94
CA GLY A 52 -10.77 4.76 3.96
C GLY A 52 -10.79 5.37 5.35
N GLN A 53 -10.78 6.70 5.41
CA GLN A 53 -11.09 7.46 6.61
C GLN A 53 -11.85 8.75 6.27
N GLN A 54 -12.58 9.26 7.25
CA GLN A 54 -13.26 10.53 7.11
C GLN A 54 -12.25 11.69 7.04
N VAL A 55 -12.46 12.60 6.08
CA VAL A 55 -11.66 13.83 5.95
C VAL A 55 -12.52 15.02 6.35
N LYS A 56 -11.93 15.97 7.08
CA LYS A 56 -12.56 17.26 7.38
C LYS A 56 -11.97 18.34 6.49
N THR A 57 -12.80 19.25 6.02
CA THR A 57 -12.37 20.38 5.22
C THR A 57 -13.24 21.61 5.50
N GLU A 58 -12.89 22.75 4.92
CA GLU A 58 -13.65 23.99 5.02
C GLU A 58 -14.55 24.16 3.80
N VAL A 59 -15.63 24.94 3.93
CA VAL A 59 -16.50 25.29 2.79
C VAL A 59 -15.67 25.92 1.66
N GLY A 60 -15.83 25.39 0.45
CA GLY A 60 -15.15 25.83 -0.76
C GLY A 60 -13.73 25.26 -0.93
N LYS A 61 -13.21 24.48 0.02
CA LYS A 61 -11.86 23.93 -0.03
C LYS A 61 -11.90 22.43 -0.31
N THR A 62 -11.33 22.01 -1.43
CA THR A 62 -11.20 20.56 -1.71
C THR A 62 -10.05 19.98 -0.88
N PRO A 63 -10.30 18.95 -0.04
CA PRO A 63 -9.24 18.32 0.74
C PRO A 63 -8.32 17.48 -0.16
N ASN A 64 -7.09 17.24 0.30
CA ASN A 64 -6.19 16.30 -0.37
C ASN A 64 -6.76 14.87 -0.30
N ALA A 65 -6.86 14.18 -1.44
CA ALA A 65 -7.36 12.81 -1.52
C ALA A 65 -6.55 11.82 -0.66
N LYS A 66 -5.24 12.04 -0.50
CA LYS A 66 -4.38 11.23 0.37
C LYS A 66 -4.86 11.23 1.82
N ASN A 67 -5.45 12.33 2.29
CA ASN A 67 -5.97 12.41 3.65
C ASN A 67 -7.16 11.48 3.88
N GLY A 68 -7.81 10.99 2.82
CA GLY A 68 -8.87 9.98 2.91
C GLY A 68 -8.36 8.54 3.08
N VAL A 69 -7.04 8.32 3.05
CA VAL A 69 -6.44 6.99 3.14
C VAL A 69 -5.64 6.85 4.44
N SER A 70 -6.16 6.08 5.39
CA SER A 70 -5.59 5.95 6.74
C SER A 70 -4.25 5.23 6.76
N ASN A 71 -4.10 4.19 5.93
CA ASN A 71 -2.87 3.40 5.82
C ASN A 71 -1.95 3.86 4.68
N SER A 72 -2.00 5.14 4.30
CA SER A 72 -1.18 5.67 3.20
C SER A 72 0.34 5.51 3.39
N GLN A 73 0.82 5.29 4.63
CA GLN A 73 2.23 5.00 4.94
C GLN A 73 2.59 3.52 4.77
N GLU A 74 1.60 2.63 4.74
CA GLU A 74 1.79 1.18 4.54
C GLU A 74 1.76 0.81 3.05
N LEU A 75 1.27 1.71 2.19
CA LEU A 75 1.25 1.51 0.75
C LEU A 75 2.63 1.72 0.14
N PRO A 76 2.92 1.17 -1.04
CA PRO A 76 4.19 1.36 -1.74
C PRO A 76 4.58 2.83 -1.86
N VAL A 77 5.88 3.11 -1.76
CA VAL A 77 6.44 4.43 -2.05
C VAL A 77 6.02 4.85 -3.46
N ASP A 78 5.79 6.14 -3.68
CA ASP A 78 5.29 6.71 -4.95
C ASP A 78 3.84 6.38 -5.32
N THR A 79 3.07 5.74 -4.43
CA THR A 79 1.62 5.64 -4.57
C THR A 79 0.97 7.03 -4.63
N LYS A 80 0.13 7.25 -5.65
CA LYS A 80 -0.56 8.52 -5.92
C LYS A 80 -2.03 8.45 -5.53
N TYR A 81 -2.59 9.60 -5.13
CA TYR A 81 -3.97 9.71 -4.69
C TYR A 81 -4.65 10.86 -5.41
N SER A 82 -5.82 10.59 -5.98
CA SER A 82 -6.64 11.61 -6.64
C SER A 82 -8.12 11.37 -6.37
N TRP A 83 -8.94 12.42 -6.39
CA TRP A 83 -10.39 12.25 -6.40
C TRP A 83 -10.84 11.74 -7.77
N LYS A 84 -11.65 10.68 -7.81
CA LYS A 84 -12.24 10.16 -9.06
C LYS A 84 -13.12 11.21 -9.73
N ASN A 85 -13.92 11.90 -8.92
CA ASN A 85 -14.79 13.01 -9.31
C ASN A 85 -14.61 14.17 -8.33
N PRO A 86 -14.85 15.42 -8.75
CA PRO A 86 -14.84 16.57 -7.84
C PRO A 86 -15.81 16.37 -6.66
N VAL A 87 -15.33 16.55 -5.43
CA VAL A 87 -16.17 16.49 -4.24
C VAL A 87 -16.88 17.84 -4.06
N ASN A 88 -18.20 17.83 -3.89
CA ASN A 88 -18.97 19.05 -3.65
C ASN A 88 -18.72 19.56 -2.22
N VAL A 89 -17.85 20.57 -2.10
CA VAL A 89 -17.48 21.22 -0.83
C VAL A 89 -18.11 22.59 -0.64
N THR A 90 -19.09 23.00 -1.45
CA THR A 90 -19.68 24.35 -1.38
C THR A 90 -20.76 24.48 -0.30
N THR A 91 -21.20 23.37 0.27
CA THR A 91 -22.26 23.33 1.29
C THR A 91 -21.81 22.48 2.48
N PRO A 92 -22.02 22.93 3.73
CA PRO A 92 -21.71 22.15 4.92
C PRO A 92 -22.42 20.80 4.94
N GLY A 93 -21.81 19.84 5.64
CA GLY A 93 -22.39 18.52 5.87
C GLY A 93 -21.53 17.37 5.36
N GLU A 94 -22.09 16.16 5.42
CA GLU A 94 -21.41 14.94 4.98
C GLU A 94 -21.58 14.73 3.48
N LYS A 95 -20.46 14.51 2.81
CA LYS A 95 -20.36 14.26 1.37
C LYS A 95 -19.63 12.94 1.16
N GLN A 96 -19.99 12.21 0.11
CA GLN A 96 -19.23 11.05 -0.32
C GLN A 96 -18.29 11.43 -1.46
N GLY A 97 -17.07 10.90 -1.43
CA GLY A 97 -16.12 10.98 -2.52
C GLY A 97 -15.43 9.63 -2.72
N THR A 98 -14.79 9.46 -3.87
CA THR A 98 -14.01 8.26 -4.18
C THR A 98 -12.57 8.67 -4.44
N VAL A 99 -11.65 8.13 -3.66
CA VAL A 99 -10.21 8.26 -3.88
C VAL A 99 -9.77 7.16 -4.84
N VAL A 100 -9.09 7.55 -5.91
CA VAL A 100 -8.33 6.63 -6.78
C VAL A 100 -6.92 6.56 -6.23
N VAL A 101 -6.52 5.36 -5.83
CA VAL A 101 -5.15 5.03 -5.41
C VAL A 101 -4.46 4.44 -6.63
N THR A 102 -3.37 5.06 -7.10
CA THR A 102 -2.57 4.57 -8.23
C THR A 102 -1.22 4.14 -7.72
N TYR A 103 -0.93 2.85 -7.85
CA TYR A 103 0.31 2.23 -7.39
C TYR A 103 1.46 2.45 -8.39
N PRO A 104 2.72 2.25 -7.95
CA PRO A 104 3.90 2.38 -8.82
C PRO A 104 3.90 1.42 -10.02
N ASP A 105 3.34 0.22 -9.87
CA ASP A 105 3.18 -0.75 -10.97
C ASP A 105 2.09 -0.35 -11.99
N GLY A 106 1.38 0.75 -11.72
CA GLY A 106 0.32 1.32 -12.55
C GLY A 106 -1.07 0.78 -12.28
N THR A 107 -1.23 -0.25 -11.42
CA THR A 107 -2.55 -0.72 -11.02
C THR A 107 -3.21 0.25 -10.05
N LYS A 108 -4.52 0.05 -9.83
CA LYS A 108 -5.35 1.03 -9.12
C LYS A 108 -6.40 0.38 -8.25
N ASP A 109 -6.69 1.05 -7.14
CA ASP A 109 -7.87 0.81 -6.31
C ASP A 109 -8.77 2.05 -6.26
N GLU A 110 -10.07 1.80 -6.11
CA GLU A 110 -11.06 2.84 -5.83
C GLU A 110 -11.60 2.69 -4.41
N LEU A 111 -11.42 3.75 -3.62
CA LEU A 111 -11.72 3.76 -2.20
C LEU A 111 -12.80 4.82 -1.90
N PRO A 112 -14.02 4.42 -1.53
CA PRO A 112 -15.03 5.37 -1.05
C PRO A 112 -14.63 5.96 0.30
N VAL A 113 -14.78 7.27 0.45
CA VAL A 113 -14.46 8.01 1.68
C VAL A 113 -15.51 9.09 1.96
N GLN A 114 -15.70 9.41 3.24
CA GLN A 114 -16.57 10.49 3.66
C GLN A 114 -15.78 11.79 3.83
N VAL A 115 -16.35 12.89 3.33
CA VAL A 115 -15.82 14.24 3.49
C VAL A 115 -16.83 15.06 4.29
N LYS A 116 -16.41 15.56 5.44
CA LYS A 116 -17.19 16.51 6.24
C LYS A 116 -16.72 17.92 5.94
N VAL A 117 -17.64 18.71 5.39
CA VAL A 117 -17.48 20.12 5.05
C VAL A 117 -18.05 20.98 6.17
#